data_AF-A0A7V3LIY1-F1
#
_entry.id   AF-A0A7V3LIY1-F1
#
_cell.length_a   1.000
_cell.length_b   1.000
_cell.length_c   1.000
_cell.angle_alpha   90.00
_cell.angle_beta   90.00
_cell.angle_gamma   90.00
#
_symmetry.space_group_name_H-M   'P 1'
#
loop_
_entity.id
_entity.type
_entity.pdbx_description
1 polymer ?
#
loop_
_entity_poly.entity_id
_entity_poly.type
_entity_poly.pdbx_seq_one_letter_code
_entity_poly.pdbx_strand_id
1 'polypeptide(L)' 'VVDHTLIAGDTYGVLRAWDVSDPAVDPPLLWELKLPSGGALESTPAVWKGRIYVGSRDGYFYCFGDR' A
#
# COMPACT_ATOMS: atom_id res chain seq x y z
N VAL A 1 -1.01 2.93 -9.13
CA VAL A 1 -2.31 2.33 -9.52
C VAL A 1 -2.03 1.10 -10.37
N VAL A 2 -2.67 -0.02 -10.07
CA VAL A 2 -2.59 -1.29 -10.83
C VAL A 2 -4.00 -1.87 -10.89
N ASP A 3 -4.51 -2.21 -12.07
CA ASP A 3 -5.85 -2.80 -12.27
C ASP A 3 -6.95 -2.13 -11.43
N HIS A 4 -7.11 -0.82 -11.62
CA HIS A 4 -8.08 0.02 -10.88
C HIS A 4 -7.88 0.07 -9.36
N THR A 5 -6.76 -0.43 -8.84
CA THR A 5 -6.41 -0.36 -7.43
C THR A 5 -5.33 0.70 -7.20
N LEU A 6 -5.65 1.73 -6.43
CA LEU A 6 -4.65 2.66 -5.90
C LEU A 6 -4.06 2.05 -4.63
N ILE A 7 -2.73 2.02 -4.53
CA ILE A 7 -2.00 1.53 -3.36
C ILE A 7 -1.09 2.66 -2.88
N ALA A 8 -1.19 3.03 -1.61
CA ALA A 8 -0.33 4.06 -1.01
C ALA A 8 0.03 3.72 0.44
N GLY A 9 1.26 4.06 0.82
CA GLY A 9 1.75 4.04 2.20
C GLY A 9 1.64 5.42 2.84
N ASP A 10 1.54 5.47 4.17
CA ASP A 10 1.57 6.70 4.95
C ASP A 10 2.72 6.75 5.98
N THR A 11 2.84 7.91 6.64
CA THR A 11 3.89 8.16 7.65
C THR A 11 3.65 7.46 8.98
N TYR A 12 2.53 6.76 9.15
CA TYR A 12 2.20 5.99 10.35
C TYR A 12 2.39 4.48 10.14
N GLY A 13 3.05 4.10 9.05
CA GLY A 13 3.33 2.72 8.71
C GLY A 13 2.12 1.95 8.24
N VAL A 14 1.14 2.63 7.64
CA VAL A 14 -0.05 2.00 7.10
C VAL A 14 0.00 1.97 5.58
N LEU A 15 -0.14 0.79 5.00
CA LEU A 15 -0.36 0.57 3.57
C LEU A 15 -1.85 0.37 3.34
N ARG A 16 -2.43 1.13 2.42
CA ARG A 16 -3.85 1.03 2.05
C ARG A 16 -4.03 0.81 0.57
N ALA A 17 -5.15 0.19 0.23
CA ALA A 17 -5.63 0.14 -1.13
C ALA A 17 -7.07 0.62 -1.26
N TRP A 18 -7.34 1.28 -2.38
CA TRP A 18 -8.66 1.79 -2.74
C TRP A 18 -9.02 1.39 -4.15
N ASP A 19 -10.31 1.19 -4.39
CA ASP A 19 -10.86 1.05 -5.73
C ASP A 19 -10.99 2.43 -6.36
N VAL A 20 -10.36 2.60 -7.52
CA VAL A 20 -10.40 3.84 -8.33
C VAL A 20 -11.03 3.57 -9.70
N SER A 21 -11.87 2.53 -9.81
CA SER A 21 -12.56 2.17 -11.06
C SER A 21 -13.62 3.19 -11.48
N ASP A 22 -14.29 3.85 -10.52
CA ASP A 22 -15.26 4.91 -10.77
C ASP A 22 -14.72 6.28 -10.30
N PRO A 23 -14.34 7.19 -11.22
CA PRO A 23 -13.83 8.51 -10.86
C PRO A 23 -14.92 9.49 -10.38
N ALA A 24 -16.20 9.12 -10.43
CA ALA A 24 -17.30 9.98 -10.00
C ALA A 24 -17.60 9.92 -8.50
N VAL A 25 -16.98 8.99 -7.78
CA VAL A 25 -17.20 8.77 -6.34
C VAL A 25 -15.89 8.87 -5.56
N ASP A 26 -15.99 9.15 -4.26
CA ASP A 26 -14.84 8.99 -3.38
C ASP A 26 -14.40 7.52 -3.38
N PRO A 27 -13.11 7.22 -3.60
CA PRO A 27 -12.66 5.87 -3.84
C PRO A 27 -12.83 5.02 -2.57
N PRO A 28 -13.61 3.92 -2.60
CA PRO A 28 -13.84 3.10 -1.42
C PRO A 28 -12.56 2.35 -1.02
N LEU A 29 -12.33 2.22 0.29
CA LEU A 29 -11.21 1.46 0.84
C LEU A 29 -11.44 -0.04 0.61
N LEU A 30 -10.46 -0.71 0.01
CA LEU A 30 -10.47 -2.17 -0.20
C LEU A 30 -9.85 -2.91 0.99
N TRP A 31 -8.68 -2.45 1.45
CA TRP A 31 -7.98 -3.04 2.59
C TRP A 31 -6.95 -2.08 3.20
N GLU A 32 -6.54 -2.41 4.42
CA GLU A 32 -5.50 -1.73 5.18
C GLU A 32 -4.56 -2.75 5.85
N LEU A 33 -3.25 -2.48 5.80
CA LEU A 33 -2.21 -3.24 6.50
C LEU A 33 -1.33 -2.28 7.28
N LYS A 34 -1.17 -2.53 8.58
CA LYS A 34 -0.34 -1.71 9.46
C LYS A 34 0.92 -2.45 9.88
N LEU A 35 2.07 -1.79 9.73
CA LEU A 35 3.33 -2.28 10.25
C LEU A 35 3.34 -2.24 11.78
N PRO A 36 3.74 -3.33 12.46
CA PRO A 36 3.90 -3.32 13.92
C PRO A 36 4.90 -2.28 14.42
N SER A 37 5.91 -1.92 13.60
CA SER A 37 6.91 -0.90 13.92
C SER A 37 6.34 0.53 13.92
N GLY A 38 5.24 0.77 13.21
CA GLY A 38 4.76 2.12 12.90
C GLY A 38 5.73 2.93 12.02
N GLY A 39 6.74 2.29 11.42
CA GLY A 39 7.73 2.94 10.56
C GLY A 39 7.08 3.50 9.29
N ALA A 40 7.42 4.74 8.95
CA ALA A 40 6.81 5.43 7.80
C ALA A 40 7.09 4.72 6.47
N LEU A 41 6.03 4.50 5.68
CA LEU A 41 6.09 3.93 4.33
C LEU A 41 6.19 5.04 3.29
N GLU A 42 7.34 5.71 3.20
CA GLU A 42 7.52 6.88 2.32
C GLU A 42 7.91 6.54 0.88
N SER A 43 8.38 5.31 0.63
CA SER A 43 8.70 4.87 -0.73
C SER A 43 7.42 4.63 -1.53
N THR A 44 7.45 4.88 -2.84
CA THR A 44 6.36 4.47 -3.74
C THR A 44 6.25 2.94 -3.78
N PRO A 45 5.09 2.34 -3.46
CA PRO A 45 4.93 0.89 -3.54
C PRO A 45 5.08 0.38 -4.97
N ALA A 46 5.85 -0.69 -5.15
CA ALA A 46 6.01 -1.38 -6.43
C ALA A 46 5.25 -2.71 -6.42
N VAL A 47 4.52 -3.01 -7.48
CA VAL A 47 3.80 -4.29 -7.62
C VAL A 47 4.55 -5.18 -8.60
N TRP A 48 4.85 -6.40 -8.20
CA TRP A 48 5.47 -7.40 -9.06
C TRP A 48 4.96 -8.80 -8.72
N LYS A 49 4.48 -9.53 -9.73
CA LYS A 49 3.94 -10.91 -9.59
C LYS A 49 2.96 -11.07 -8.42
N GLY A 50 1.99 -10.15 -8.32
CA GLY A 50 0.95 -10.19 -7.28
C GLY A 50 1.43 -9.83 -5.88
N ARG A 51 2.65 -9.29 -5.73
CA ARG A 51 3.22 -8.85 -4.44
C ARG A 51 3.51 -7.36 -4.47
N ILE A 52 3.42 -6.72 -3.32
CA ILE A 52 3.66 -5.29 -3.12
C ILE A 52 4.95 -5.11 -2.34
N TYR A 53 5.84 -4.27 -2.84
CA TYR A 53 7.17 -4.03 -2.30
C TYR A 53 7.32 -2.56 -1.93
N VAL A 54 7.78 -2.27 -0.71
CA VAL A 54 7.91 -0.88 -0.23
C VAL A 54 8.98 -0.78 0.86
N GLY A 55 9.80 0.27 0.77
CA GLY A 55 10.77 0.62 1.82
C GLY A 55 10.13 1.43 2.95
N SER A 56 10.57 1.16 4.17
CA SER A 56 10.12 1.84 5.39
C SER A 56 11.27 2.61 6.06
N ARG A 57 10.93 3.68 6.79
CA ARG A 57 11.88 4.43 7.62
C ARG A 57 12.37 3.67 8.86
N ASP A 58 11.79 2.51 9.19
CA ASP A 58 12.35 1.62 10.22
C ASP A 58 13.61 0.85 9.75
N GLY A 59 14.06 1.10 8.52
CA GLY A 59 15.27 0.51 7.95
C GLY A 59 15.04 -0.80 7.19
N TYR A 60 13.80 -1.27 7.10
CA TYR A 60 13.46 -2.50 6.39
C TYR A 60 12.78 -2.26 5.04
N PHE A 61 12.89 -3.28 4.17
CA PHE A 61 12.17 -3.39 2.92
C PHE A 61 11.13 -4.50 3.03
N TYR A 62 9.85 -4.14 2.87
CA TYR A 62 8.73 -5.03 3.10
C TYR A 62 8.19 -5.60 1.79
N CYS A 63 7.68 -6.83 1.88
CA CYS A 63 6.93 -7.50 0.84
C CYS A 63 5.57 -7.91 1.42
N PHE A 64 4.49 -7.47 0.80
CA PHE A 64 3.11 -7.83 1.13
C PHE A 64 2.50 -8.64 -0.02
N GLY A 65 1.58 -9.55 0.31
CA GLY A 65 0.87 -10.38 -0.65
C GLY A 65 0.31 -11.61 0.03
N ASP A 66 -0.47 -12.38 -0.70
CA ASP A 66 -1.02 -13.64 -0.20
C ASP A 66 0.10 -14.65 0.10
N ARG A 67 -0.22 -15.56 1.03
CA ARG A 67 0.69 -16.64 1.42
C ARG A 67 0.71 -17.74 0.39
#